data_AF-A0A950TSI3-F1
#
_entry.id   AF-A0A950TSI3-F1
#
_cell.length_a   1.000
_cell.length_b   1.000
_cell.length_c   1.000
_cell.angle_alpha   90.00
_cell.angle_beta   90.00
_cell.angle_gamma   90.00
#
_symmetry.space_group_name_H-M   'P 1'
#
loop_
_entity.id
_entity.type
_entity.pdbx_description
1 polymer ?
#
loop_
_entity_poly.entity_id
_entity_poly.type
_entity_poly.pdbx_seq_one_letter_code
_entity_poly.pdbx_strand_id
1 'polypeptide(L)' 'MFRFNNDNKTQLTTNYEAIRISLASPDKIRSWSHGEVTKPETINYRTFKPERDGL' A
#
# COMPACT_ATOMS: atom_id res chain seq x y z
N MET A 1 9.01 -36.96 -27.45
CA MET A 1 7.64 -36.42 -27.28
C MET A 1 7.71 -35.39 -26.17
N PHE A 2 7.70 -34.10 -26.52
CA PHE A 2 7.85 -33.00 -25.55
C PHE A 2 6.47 -32.41 -25.27
N ARG A 3 6.05 -32.44 -24.00
CA ARG A 3 4.84 -31.77 -23.53
C ARG A 3 5.20 -30.31 -23.23
N PHE A 4 4.55 -29.37 -23.89
CA PHE A 4 4.62 -27.96 -23.53
C PHE A 4 3.64 -27.70 -22.38
N ASN A 5 4.15 -27.23 -21.24
CA ASN A 5 3.31 -26.71 -20.17
C ASN A 5 2.92 -25.27 -20.52
N ASN A 6 1.62 -25.01 -20.57
CA ASN A 6 1.05 -23.72 -20.89
C ASN A 6 0.74 -22.97 -19.59
N ASP A 7 1.73 -22.23 -19.07
CA ASP A 7 1.56 -21.36 -17.90
C ASP A 7 0.94 -20.03 -18.32
N ASN A 8 -0.35 -20.04 -18.69
CA ASN A 8 -1.12 -18.81 -18.83
C ASN A 8 -1.46 -18.25 -17.45
N LYS A 9 -0.51 -17.55 -16.84
CA LYS A 9 -0.76 -16.69 -15.68
C LYS A 9 -1.42 -15.39 -16.17
N THR A 10 -2.72 -15.45 -16.46
CA THR A 10 -3.56 -14.25 -16.53
C THR A 10 -3.59 -13.65 -15.12
N GLN A 11 -2.69 -12.69 -14.90
CA GLN A 11 -2.64 -11.86 -13.69
C GLN A 11 -4.04 -11.23 -13.53
N LEU A 12 -4.73 -11.69 -12.50
CA LEU A 12 -6.15 -11.51 -12.24
C LEU A 12 -6.50 -10.02 -12.09
N THR A 13 -7.03 -9.41 -13.14
CA THR A 13 -7.96 -8.29 -12.96
C THR A 13 -9.23 -8.88 -12.37
N THR A 14 -9.27 -9.02 -11.04
CA THR A 14 -10.50 -9.42 -10.34
C THR A 14 -11.52 -8.31 -10.58
N ASN A 15 -12.48 -8.59 -11.46
CA ASN A 15 -13.65 -7.73 -11.62
C ASN A 15 -14.46 -7.83 -10.32
N TYR A 16 -14.44 -6.76 -9.52
CA TYR A 16 -15.23 -6.68 -8.30
C TYR A 16 -16.71 -6.51 -8.66
N GLU A 17 -17.57 -7.39 -8.16
CA GLU A 17 -19.03 -7.31 -8.39
C GLU A 17 -19.69 -6.22 -7.54
N ALA A 18 -19.13 -5.92 -6.37
CA ALA A 18 -19.64 -4.90 -5.45
C ALA A 18 -18.52 -4.31 -4.56
N ILE A 19 -18.76 -3.09 -4.07
CA ILE A 19 -17.89 -2.38 -3.12
C ILE A 19 -18.71 -2.07 -1.86
N ARG A 20 -18.09 -2.22 -0.68
CA ARG A 20 -18.72 -1.94 0.61
C ARG A 20 -17.93 -0.89 1.39
N ILE A 21 -18.65 -0.01 2.07
CA ILE A 21 -18.10 0.94 3.05
C ILE A 21 -18.47 0.51 4.48
N SER A 22 -17.55 0.69 5.42
CA SER A 22 -17.74 0.39 6.83
C SER A 22 -16.76 1.21 7.68
N LEU A 23 -17.10 1.46 8.94
CA LEU A 23 -16.17 2.08 9.88
C LEU A 23 -14.98 1.14 10.16
N ALA A 24 -13.77 1.70 10.17
CA ALA A 24 -12.56 0.99 10.56
C ALA A 24 -12.36 1.11 12.08
N SER A 25 -11.96 0.00 12.73
CA SER A 25 -11.53 0.03 14.12
C SER A 25 -10.12 0.61 14.25
N PRO A 26 -9.72 1.09 15.45
CA PRO A 26 -8.35 1.58 15.68
C PRO A 26 -7.27 0.56 15.30
N ASP A 27 -7.47 -0.72 15.61
CA ASP A 27 -6.51 -1.77 15.27
C ASP A 27 -6.41 -2.01 13.77
N LYS A 28 -7.52 -1.87 13.04
CA LYS A 28 -7.51 -1.96 11.57
C LYS A 28 -6.73 -0.80 10.95
N ILE A 29 -6.92 0.42 11.46
CA ILE A 29 -6.17 1.61 11.00
C ILE A 29 -4.67 1.40 11.24
N ARG A 30 -4.28 0.92 12.42
CA ARG A 30 -2.89 0.60 12.75
C ARG A 30 -2.31 -0.49 11.85
N SER A 31 -3.09 -1.51 11.52
CA SER A 31 -2.65 -2.60 10.63
C SER A 31 -2.35 -2.15 9.20
N TRP A 32 -2.97 -1.05 8.75
CA TRP A 32 -2.69 -0.43 7.44
C TRP A 32 -1.49 0.51 7.48
N SER A 33 -1.15 1.01 8.67
CA SER A 33 -0.07 1.95 8.85
C SER A 33 1.29 1.28 8.66
N HIS A 34 2.22 2.02 8.06
CA HIS A 34 3.62 1.62 7.89
C HIS A 34 4.57 2.43 8.79
N GLY A 35 4.02 3.29 9.65
CA GLY A 35 4.78 4.18 10.52
C GLY A 35 3.90 5.28 11.08
N GLU A 36 4.29 5.85 12.20
CA GLU A 36 3.59 6.98 12.81
C GLU A 36 4.29 8.30 12.43
N VAL A 37 3.51 9.27 11.95
CA VAL A 37 3.99 10.63 11.73
C VAL A 37 3.86 11.39 13.06
N THR A 38 4.98 11.89 13.58
CA THR A 38 5.02 12.63 14.85
C THR A 38 5.31 14.11 14.64
N LYS A 39 5.68 14.49 13.43
CA LYS A 39 6.14 15.83 13.05
C LYS A 39 5.46 16.32 11.79
N PRO A 40 5.18 17.63 11.66
CA PRO A 40 4.54 18.21 10.48
C PRO A 40 5.52 18.54 9.34
N GLU A 41 6.83 18.31 9.54
CA GLU A 41 7.83 18.63 8.51
C GLU A 41 7.77 17.64 7.34
N THR A 42 8.16 18.09 6.13
CA THR A 42 8.12 17.29 4.90
C THR A 42 9.53 16.99 4.39
N ILE A 43 10.23 18.01 3.89
CA ILE A 43 11.57 17.91 3.33
C ILE A 43 12.50 18.95 3.93
N ASN A 44 13.77 18.61 4.00
CA ASN A 44 14.81 19.54 4.36
C ASN A 44 15.03 20.56 3.25
N TYR A 45 14.98 21.86 3.57
CA TYR A 45 15.11 22.92 2.55
C TYR A 45 16.48 22.99 1.86
N ARG A 46 17.56 22.50 2.50
CA ARG A 46 18.92 22.55 1.94
C ARG A 46 19.27 21.28 1.18
N THR A 47 18.96 20.13 1.77
CA THR A 47 19.41 18.83 1.25
C THR A 47 18.35 18.12 0.41
N PHE A 48 17.10 18.59 0.45
CA PHE A 48 15.94 17.97 -0.20
C PHE A 48 15.70 16.51 0.23
N LYS A 49 16.28 16.09 1.36
CA LYS A 49 16.01 14.79 1.98
C LYS A 49 14.71 14.85 2.77
N PRO A 50 13.92 13.77 2.82
CA PRO A 50 12.76 13.68 3.70
C PRO A 50 13.16 13.87 5.15
N GLU A 51 12.31 14.54 5.92
CA GLU A 51 12.52 14.70 7.36
C GLU A 51 12.11 13.44 8.12
N ARG A 52 12.91 13.07 9.12
CA ARG A 52 12.64 11.86 9.92
C ARG A 52 11.42 12.10 10.80
N ASP A 53 10.48 11.15 10.75
CA ASP A 53 9.18 11.18 11.44
C ASP A 53 8.19 12.23 10.87
N GLY A 54 8.49 12.80 9.71
CA GLY A 54 7.67 13.76 8.97
C GLY A 54 6.59 13.14 8.09
N LEU A 55 5.90 13.98 7.31
CA LEU A 55 4.77 13.63 6.43
C LEU A 55 5.17 12.85 5.17
#